data_AF-A0A895AID0-F1
#
_entry.id   AF-A0A895AID0-F1
#
_cell.length_a   1.000
_cell.length_b   1.000
_cell.length_c   1.000
_cell.angle_alpha   90.00
_cell.angle_beta   90.00
_cell.angle_gamma   90.00
#
_symmetry.space_group_name_H-M   'P 1'
#
loop_
_entity.id
_entity.type
_entity.pdbx_description
1 polymer ?
#
loop_
_entity_poly.entity_id
_entity_poly.type
_entity_poly.pdbx_seq_one_letter_code
_entity_poly.pdbx_strand_id
1 'polypeptide(L)'
;MELLDDEGKLFGVVNVVDALVVLFVLAVVAAGAAFALQPTPAPEQSSTHVTLDLGSHPTHIATEITVGDTTDASGDSELTITDVYRAPDDGQTRVIARAELQGTPGDDNSTMYAGAPLRLGRTLDIATSRYKVSGAIQSVGASETLQTDTTDVVLETTLPAVDASEVTTGDQLRLGGQAVATVETVTTHATRDPSRQRVVVGLTLDTITEGDTTRFGVTPVRRGNSLSLAPDAYDLDGRIQRVGTLEQPGTATTRTVTLEVSGIREQFARTFHAGMTERTNGTPIATVTDVAVEPSTLVTTGDDGSVNVVDHPINRDVTLTTELRVRETTTGTTFNGRPLQQRSTVVLNFDTTTVEATVVNVNS
;
A
#
# COMPACT_ATOMS: atom_id res chain seq x y z
N MET A 1 22.37 8.10 89.64
CA MET A 1 23.27 6.95 89.37
C MET A 1 24.41 7.49 88.54
N GLU A 2 25.62 7.45 89.07
CA GLU A 2 26.83 7.74 88.30
C GLU A 2 27.11 6.56 87.37
N LEU A 3 27.35 6.84 86.09
CA LEU A 3 27.53 5.83 85.05
C LEU A 3 28.99 5.34 84.93
N LEU A 4 29.93 6.07 85.54
CA LEU A 4 31.37 5.76 85.63
C LEU A 4 31.82 5.88 87.09
N ASP A 5 32.71 4.99 87.54
CA ASP A 5 33.45 5.14 88.80
C ASP A 5 34.87 5.74 88.59
N ASP A 6 35.52 6.13 89.69
CA ASP A 6 36.87 6.73 89.72
C ASP A 6 37.99 5.80 89.21
N GLU A 7 37.68 4.53 88.91
CA GLU A 7 38.59 3.52 88.38
C GLU A 7 38.36 3.24 86.89
N GLY A 8 37.45 3.99 86.24
CA GLY A 8 37.17 3.89 84.82
C GLY A 8 36.35 2.67 84.42
N LYS A 9 35.48 2.16 85.31
CA LYS A 9 34.56 1.06 85.00
C LYS A 9 33.15 1.55 84.72
N LEU A 10 32.54 1.04 83.64
CA LEU A 10 31.14 1.30 83.29
C LEU A 10 30.25 0.32 84.07
N PHE A 11 29.30 0.83 84.87
CA PHE A 11 28.39 0.03 85.72
C PHE A 11 29.10 -0.94 86.69
N GLY A 12 30.36 -0.69 87.08
CA GLY A 12 31.10 -1.47 88.08
C GLY A 12 31.54 -2.88 87.66
N VAL A 13 31.30 -3.31 86.41
CA VAL A 13 31.57 -4.70 85.95
C VAL A 13 32.54 -4.75 84.77
N VAL A 14 32.62 -3.72 83.92
CA VAL A 14 33.44 -3.74 82.69
C VAL A 14 34.31 -2.48 82.59
N ASN A 15 35.58 -2.63 82.21
CA ASN A 15 36.51 -1.51 81.97
C ASN A 15 36.05 -0.68 80.75
N VAL A 16 35.96 0.65 80.89
CA VAL A 16 35.43 1.54 79.84
C VAL A 16 36.21 1.43 78.52
N VAL A 17 37.52 1.14 78.60
CA VAL A 17 38.39 0.98 77.43
C VAL A 17 38.01 -0.27 76.64
N ASP A 18 37.72 -1.38 77.33
CA ASP A 18 37.38 -2.66 76.70
C ASP A 18 35.98 -2.60 76.07
N ALA A 19 35.04 -1.89 76.73
CA ALA A 19 33.72 -1.61 76.17
C ALA A 19 33.80 -0.78 74.86
N LEU A 20 34.71 0.19 74.78
CA LEU A 20 34.96 0.96 73.57
C LEU A 20 35.59 0.12 72.45
N VAL A 21 36.52 -0.79 72.77
CA VAL A 21 37.14 -1.70 71.80
C VAL A 21 36.10 -2.66 71.22
N VAL A 22 35.25 -3.26 72.06
CA VAL A 22 34.16 -4.13 71.60
C VAL A 22 33.18 -3.37 70.73
N LEU A 23 32.82 -2.13 71.11
CA LEU A 23 31.94 -1.28 70.30
C LEU A 23 32.58 -0.90 68.96
N PHE A 24 33.89 -0.65 68.93
CA PHE A 24 34.63 -0.40 67.69
C PHE A 24 34.69 -1.63 66.79
N VAL A 25 34.95 -2.82 67.33
CA VAL A 25 34.94 -4.08 66.57
C VAL A 25 33.54 -4.36 66.03
N LEU A 26 32.48 -4.17 66.83
CA LEU A 26 31.10 -4.29 66.37
C LEU A 26 30.78 -3.27 65.26
N ALA A 27 31.26 -2.04 65.37
CA ALA A 27 31.09 -1.02 64.33
C ALA A 27 31.82 -1.39 63.03
N VAL A 28 33.03 -1.93 63.11
CA VAL A 28 33.80 -2.40 61.95
C VAL A 28 33.15 -3.62 61.30
N VAL A 29 32.67 -4.59 62.09
CA VAL A 29 31.94 -5.77 61.59
C VAL A 29 30.61 -5.36 60.96
N ALA A 30 29.88 -4.44 61.59
CA ALA A 30 28.63 -3.91 61.04
C ALA A 30 28.87 -3.12 59.74
N ALA A 31 29.94 -2.32 59.67
CA ALA A 31 30.32 -1.59 58.46
C ALA A 31 30.78 -2.55 57.35
N GLY A 32 31.56 -3.58 57.68
CA GLY A 32 31.99 -4.61 56.74
C GLY A 32 30.82 -5.46 56.22
N ALA A 33 29.89 -5.85 57.09
CA ALA A 33 28.66 -6.55 56.70
C ALA A 33 27.75 -5.65 55.85
N ALA A 34 27.60 -4.37 56.22
CA ALA A 34 26.83 -3.41 55.44
C ALA A 34 27.43 -3.21 54.05
N PHE A 35 28.76 -3.12 53.92
CA PHE A 35 29.45 -2.99 52.63
C PHE A 35 29.35 -4.27 51.78
N ALA A 36 29.50 -5.45 52.38
CA ALA A 36 29.36 -6.73 51.66
C ALA A 36 27.92 -7.03 51.22
N LEU A 37 26.93 -6.46 51.90
CA LEU A 37 25.51 -6.57 51.57
C LEU A 37 25.02 -5.40 50.69
N GLN A 38 25.89 -4.46 50.32
CA GLN A 38 25.51 -3.42 49.37
C GLN A 38 25.23 -4.07 48.02
N PRO A 39 24.04 -3.86 47.44
CA PRO A 39 23.79 -4.30 46.07
C PRO A 39 24.75 -3.56 45.15
N THR A 40 25.45 -4.30 44.29
CA THR A 40 26.25 -3.71 43.22
C THR A 40 25.36 -2.73 42.45
N PRO A 41 25.77 -1.47 42.23
CA PRO A 41 24.98 -0.57 41.38
C PRO A 41 24.78 -1.25 40.03
N ALA A 42 23.53 -1.31 39.58
CA ALA A 42 23.22 -1.81 38.25
C ALA A 42 24.03 -1.01 37.23
N PRO A 43 24.57 -1.63 36.17
CA PRO A 43 25.24 -0.89 35.12
C PRO A 43 24.29 0.22 34.63
N GLU A 44 24.83 1.42 34.42
CA GLU A 44 24.03 2.51 33.86
C GLU A 44 23.51 2.06 32.49
N GLN A 45 22.19 2.03 32.34
CA GLN A 45 21.54 1.63 31.09
C GLN A 45 21.13 2.89 30.33
N SER A 46 21.33 2.85 29.02
CA SER A 46 20.87 3.87 28.08
C SER A 46 19.92 3.20 27.10
N SER A 47 18.80 3.85 26.78
CA SER A 47 17.89 3.37 25.74
C SER A 47 17.66 4.41 24.65
N THR A 48 17.45 3.91 23.43
CA THR A 48 17.08 4.72 22.28
C THR A 48 16.31 3.88 21.26
N HIS A 49 15.67 4.51 20.28
CA HIS A 49 14.95 3.77 19.25
C HIS A 49 15.68 3.84 17.91
N VAL A 50 15.62 2.75 17.17
CA VAL A 50 16.16 2.61 15.82
C VAL A 50 15.09 2.17 14.84
N THR A 51 15.19 2.64 13.60
CA THR A 51 14.46 2.04 12.47
C THR A 51 15.39 1.10 11.75
N LEU A 52 14.96 -0.14 11.57
CA LEU A 52 15.69 -1.22 10.91
C LEU A 52 15.02 -1.59 9.59
N ASP A 53 15.77 -1.53 8.51
CA ASP A 53 15.39 -2.16 7.25
C ASP A 53 15.75 -3.63 7.32
N LEU A 54 14.77 -4.50 7.52
CA LEU A 54 14.98 -5.95 7.59
C LEU A 54 15.06 -6.57 6.19
N GLY A 55 14.80 -5.79 5.14
CA GLY A 55 14.72 -6.28 3.77
C GLY A 55 13.46 -7.10 3.50
N SER A 56 13.54 -7.92 2.44
CA SER A 56 12.40 -8.67 1.90
C SER A 56 12.51 -10.15 2.23
N HIS A 57 11.43 -10.70 2.76
CA HIS A 57 11.37 -12.07 3.28
C HIS A 57 10.17 -12.81 2.69
N PRO A 58 10.23 -14.16 2.61
CA PRO A 58 9.03 -14.96 2.37
C PRO A 58 7.93 -14.57 3.37
N THR A 59 6.67 -14.52 2.92
CA THR A 59 5.54 -14.05 3.74
C THR A 59 5.47 -14.77 5.09
N HIS A 60 5.69 -16.09 5.11
CA HIS A 60 5.66 -16.88 6.35
C HIS A 60 6.76 -16.50 7.36
N ILE A 61 7.89 -15.93 6.94
CA ILE A 61 8.91 -15.39 7.85
C ILE A 61 8.54 -13.97 8.26
N ALA A 62 8.14 -13.14 7.30
CA ALA A 62 7.73 -11.78 7.58
C ALA A 62 6.65 -11.75 8.66
N THR A 63 5.57 -12.53 8.51
CA THR A 63 4.45 -12.56 9.46
C THR A 63 4.80 -13.02 10.87
N GLU A 64 5.94 -13.68 11.06
CA GLU A 64 6.41 -14.11 12.38
C GLU A 64 7.14 -12.99 13.15
N ILE A 65 7.59 -11.92 12.47
CA ILE A 65 8.27 -10.78 13.09
C ILE A 65 7.21 -9.88 13.73
N THR A 66 7.05 -9.89 15.05
CA THR A 66 5.96 -9.19 15.73
C THR A 66 6.43 -8.11 16.72
N VAL A 67 5.54 -7.16 17.02
CA VAL A 67 5.76 -6.20 18.10
C VAL A 67 5.85 -6.96 19.43
N GLY A 68 6.86 -6.63 20.23
CA GLY A 68 7.21 -7.31 21.47
C GLY A 68 8.26 -8.42 21.30
N ASP A 69 8.69 -8.74 20.10
CA ASP A 69 9.81 -9.66 19.88
C ASP A 69 11.10 -9.06 20.46
N THR A 70 11.83 -9.87 21.24
CA THR A 70 13.09 -9.46 21.88
C THR A 70 14.28 -10.30 21.40
N THR A 71 15.47 -9.71 21.45
CA THR A 71 16.75 -10.40 21.22
C THR A 71 17.83 -9.82 22.12
N ASP A 72 18.56 -10.71 22.79
CA ASP A 72 19.75 -10.36 23.57
C ASP A 72 20.99 -10.45 22.69
N ALA A 73 21.74 -9.36 22.57
CA ALA A 73 23.05 -9.37 21.89
C ALA A 73 24.21 -9.58 22.86
N SER A 74 24.06 -9.10 24.09
CA SER A 74 24.98 -9.31 25.22
C SER A 74 24.23 -9.09 26.53
N GLY A 75 24.79 -9.48 27.68
CA GLY A 75 24.09 -9.43 28.97
C GLY A 75 23.55 -8.05 29.39
N ASP A 76 24.04 -6.97 28.78
CA ASP A 76 23.57 -5.59 29.00
C ASP A 76 23.04 -4.94 27.70
N SER A 77 22.66 -5.72 26.69
CA SER A 77 22.12 -5.20 25.43
C SER A 77 20.96 -6.02 24.89
N GLU A 78 19.76 -5.46 25.00
CA GLU A 78 18.50 -6.02 24.54
C GLU A 78 17.91 -5.14 23.43
N LEU A 79 17.31 -5.78 22.43
CA LEU A 79 16.52 -5.12 21.39
C LEU A 79 15.09 -5.63 21.49
N THR A 80 14.13 -4.72 21.51
CA THR A 80 12.69 -5.02 21.52
C THR A 80 12.01 -4.35 20.34
N ILE A 81 11.31 -5.12 19.50
CA ILE A 81 10.55 -4.56 18.37
C ILE A 81 9.30 -3.82 18.91
N THR A 82 9.17 -2.54 18.61
CA THR A 82 8.07 -1.68 19.08
C THR A 82 7.02 -1.42 17.99
N ASP A 83 7.39 -1.50 16.72
CA ASP A 83 6.50 -1.28 15.59
C ASP A 83 6.99 -2.03 14.35
N VAL A 84 6.08 -2.44 13.47
CA VAL A 84 6.40 -3.22 12.26
C VAL A 84 5.54 -2.73 11.09
N TYR A 85 6.21 -2.25 10.05
CA TYR A 85 5.61 -1.96 8.76
C TYR A 85 5.90 -3.09 7.77
N ARG A 86 4.88 -3.49 7.01
CA ARG A 86 4.99 -4.52 5.98
C ARG A 86 4.37 -4.03 4.69
N ALA A 87 5.00 -4.38 3.58
CA ALA A 87 4.42 -4.17 2.27
C ALA A 87 4.93 -5.20 1.26
N PRO A 88 4.18 -5.44 0.17
CA PRO A 88 4.61 -6.31 -0.91
C PRO A 88 5.92 -5.86 -1.55
N ASP A 89 6.73 -6.83 -1.95
CA ASP A 89 7.94 -6.64 -2.75
C ASP A 89 8.23 -7.88 -3.60
N ASP A 90 7.87 -7.85 -4.88
CA ASP A 90 8.14 -8.91 -5.88
C ASP A 90 7.83 -10.35 -5.39
N GLY A 91 6.61 -10.57 -4.90
CA GLY A 91 6.18 -11.87 -4.35
C GLY A 91 6.73 -12.20 -2.95
N GLN A 92 7.54 -11.32 -2.39
CA GLN A 92 7.99 -11.32 -1.00
C GLN A 92 7.30 -10.21 -0.20
N THR A 93 7.58 -10.15 1.10
CA THR A 93 7.15 -9.07 1.99
C THR A 93 8.37 -8.32 2.50
N ARG A 94 8.45 -7.03 2.18
CA ARG A 94 9.42 -6.12 2.77
C ARG A 94 8.98 -5.77 4.19
N VAL A 95 9.94 -5.78 5.13
CA VAL A 95 9.69 -5.49 6.55
C VAL A 95 10.60 -4.37 7.01
N ILE A 96 9.99 -3.34 7.59
CA ILE A 96 10.69 -2.27 8.31
C ILE A 96 10.22 -2.33 9.76
N ALA A 97 11.15 -2.37 10.71
CA ALA A 97 10.83 -2.45 12.13
C ALA A 97 11.33 -1.21 12.86
N ARG A 98 10.53 -0.71 13.81
CA ARG A 98 11.03 0.15 14.88
C ARG A 98 11.40 -0.75 16.05
N ALA A 99 12.55 -0.50 16.66
CA ALA A 99 12.97 -1.23 17.84
C ALA A 99 13.53 -0.27 18.90
N GLU A 100 13.20 -0.53 20.15
CA GLU A 100 13.92 0.00 21.30
C GLU A 100 15.21 -0.80 21.49
N LEU A 101 16.33 -0.10 21.64
CA LEU A 101 17.62 -0.69 22.01
C LEU A 101 17.97 -0.23 23.41
N GLN A 102 18.19 -1.20 24.29
CA GLN A 102 18.81 -0.99 25.58
C GLN A 102 20.28 -1.38 25.48
N GLY A 103 21.15 -0.57 26.08
CA GLY A 103 22.58 -0.74 25.97
C GLY A 103 23.33 0.04 27.04
N THR A 104 24.63 0.19 26.83
CA THR A 104 25.50 0.95 27.73
C THR A 104 25.65 2.39 27.25
N PRO A 105 25.82 3.38 28.15
CA PRO A 105 26.13 4.74 27.76
C PRO A 105 27.50 4.81 27.10
N GLY A 106 27.56 5.52 25.97
CA GLY A 106 28.79 5.89 25.30
C GLY A 106 29.37 7.21 25.81
N ASP A 107 30.59 7.52 25.38
CA ASP A 107 31.35 8.70 25.82
C ASP A 107 30.65 10.05 25.58
N ASP A 108 29.74 10.10 24.61
CA ASP A 108 28.98 11.28 24.18
C ASP A 108 27.51 11.23 24.63
N ASN A 109 27.19 10.43 25.65
CA ASN A 109 25.82 10.18 26.12
C ASN A 109 24.93 9.52 25.06
N SER A 110 25.53 8.91 24.01
CA SER A 110 24.84 8.03 23.07
C SER A 110 24.64 6.63 23.66
N THR A 111 23.73 5.86 23.07
CA THR A 111 23.56 4.45 23.42
C THR A 111 24.52 3.59 22.59
N MET A 112 25.33 2.76 23.25
CA MET A 112 26.11 1.68 22.62
C MET A 112 25.35 0.36 22.74
N TYR A 113 25.21 -0.34 21.61
CA TYR A 113 24.56 -1.65 21.56
C TYR A 113 25.60 -2.72 21.22
N ALA A 114 25.70 -3.76 22.07
CA ALA A 114 26.72 -4.80 21.98
C ALA A 114 28.15 -4.25 21.84
N GLY A 115 28.48 -3.22 22.64
CA GLY A 115 29.80 -2.59 22.69
C GLY A 115 30.18 -1.73 21.48
N ALA A 116 29.22 -1.40 20.59
CA ALA A 116 29.46 -0.56 19.42
C ALA A 116 28.38 0.53 19.25
N PRO A 117 28.72 1.67 18.65
CA PRO A 117 27.79 2.77 18.43
C PRO A 117 26.73 2.45 17.34
N LEU A 118 25.59 3.13 17.42
CA LEU A 118 24.45 2.98 16.49
C LEU A 118 24.63 3.83 15.22
N ARG A 119 25.49 3.37 14.31
CA ARG A 119 25.74 4.07 13.04
C ARG A 119 24.73 3.65 11.98
N LEU A 120 24.31 4.59 11.14
CA LEU A 120 23.50 4.29 9.95
C LEU A 120 24.20 3.26 9.06
N GLY A 121 23.43 2.31 8.53
CA GLY A 121 23.93 1.19 7.72
C GLY A 121 24.56 0.06 8.53
N ARG A 122 24.79 0.20 9.84
CA ARG A 122 25.19 -0.93 10.69
C ARG A 122 24.07 -1.97 10.69
N THR A 123 24.43 -3.23 10.49
CA THR A 123 23.49 -4.35 10.56
C THR A 123 23.42 -4.90 11.98
N LEU A 124 22.20 -5.14 12.45
CA LEU A 124 21.89 -5.83 13.71
C LEU A 124 21.20 -7.15 13.39
N ASP A 125 21.54 -8.20 14.12
CA ASP A 125 20.86 -9.50 14.03
C ASP A 125 19.69 -9.54 15.02
N ILE A 126 18.54 -10.05 14.57
CA ILE A 126 17.40 -10.38 15.41
C ILE A 126 17.21 -11.88 15.33
N ALA A 127 17.44 -12.57 16.45
CA ALA A 127 17.35 -14.02 16.54
C ALA A 127 16.37 -14.41 17.65
N THR A 128 15.23 -14.97 17.26
CA THR A 128 14.24 -15.53 18.18
C THR A 128 14.30 -17.07 18.13
N SER A 129 13.43 -17.73 18.89
CA SER A 129 13.26 -19.19 18.77
C SER A 129 12.60 -19.62 17.45
N ARG A 130 11.99 -18.68 16.70
CA ARG A 130 11.16 -18.96 15.51
C ARG A 130 11.83 -18.52 14.21
N TYR A 131 12.64 -17.45 14.24
CA TYR A 131 13.31 -16.92 13.06
C TYR A 131 14.64 -16.26 13.40
N LYS A 132 15.48 -16.09 12.36
CA LYS A 132 16.67 -15.23 12.40
C LYS A 132 16.67 -14.33 11.18
N VAL A 133 16.74 -13.02 11.40
CA VAL A 133 16.85 -12.00 10.34
C VAL A 133 17.92 -10.97 10.73
N SER A 134 18.33 -10.15 9.78
CA SER A 134 19.28 -9.07 10.00
C SER A 134 18.72 -7.78 9.42
N GLY A 135 18.98 -6.65 10.08
CA GLY A 135 18.43 -5.36 9.70
C GLY A 135 19.47 -4.25 9.71
N ALA A 136 19.49 -3.40 8.68
CA ALA A 136 20.36 -2.23 8.64
C ALA A 136 19.70 -1.02 9.33
N ILE A 137 20.44 -0.32 10.20
CA ILE A 137 19.96 0.91 10.85
C ILE A 137 19.74 2.00 9.80
N GLN A 138 18.50 2.42 9.62
CA GLN A 138 18.11 3.56 8.76
C GLN A 138 18.04 4.88 9.54
N SER A 139 17.64 4.84 10.81
CA SER A 139 17.55 6.02 11.67
C SER A 139 17.76 5.66 13.14
N VAL A 140 18.18 6.65 13.93
CA VAL A 140 18.28 6.57 15.40
C VAL A 140 17.60 7.82 15.96
N GLY A 141 16.76 7.67 16.99
CA GLY A 141 16.05 8.79 17.59
C GLY A 141 15.06 8.38 18.67
N ALA A 142 14.33 9.36 19.20
CA ALA A 142 13.44 9.15 20.35
C ALA A 142 12.04 8.62 20.01
N SER A 143 11.61 8.68 18.74
CA SER A 143 10.25 8.23 18.35
C SER A 143 10.04 6.74 18.61
N GLU A 144 8.92 6.36 19.19
CA GLU A 144 8.65 4.94 19.54
C GLU A 144 8.01 4.15 18.39
N THR A 145 7.44 4.85 17.41
CA THR A 145 6.71 4.28 16.28
C THR A 145 7.33 4.68 14.94
N LEU A 146 6.97 3.94 13.87
CA LEU A 146 7.28 4.31 12.50
C LEU A 146 6.43 5.51 12.06
N GLN A 147 6.93 6.26 11.08
CA GLN A 147 6.18 7.36 10.44
C GLN A 147 5.35 6.78 9.28
N THR A 148 4.28 6.09 9.64
CA THR A 148 3.30 5.56 8.68
C THR A 148 2.10 6.49 8.53
N ASP A 149 1.46 6.41 7.38
CA ASP A 149 0.24 7.15 7.04
C ASP A 149 -0.54 6.39 5.94
N THR A 150 -1.80 6.73 5.74
CA THR A 150 -2.60 6.20 4.63
C THR A 150 -2.52 7.13 3.42
N THR A 151 -2.25 6.58 2.24
CA THR A 151 -2.25 7.34 0.98
C THR A 151 -3.25 6.77 -0.02
N ASP A 152 -4.20 7.60 -0.44
CA ASP A 152 -5.13 7.28 -1.52
C ASP A 152 -4.45 7.35 -2.88
N VAL A 153 -4.68 6.37 -3.74
CA VAL A 153 -4.22 6.36 -5.13
C VAL A 153 -5.28 5.86 -6.09
N VAL A 154 -5.17 6.26 -7.36
CA VAL A 154 -5.92 5.63 -8.46
C VAL A 154 -4.95 4.81 -9.28
N LEU A 155 -5.20 3.51 -9.39
CA LEU A 155 -4.45 2.55 -10.17
C LEU A 155 -5.23 2.20 -11.45
N GLU A 156 -4.56 2.16 -12.60
CA GLU A 156 -5.15 1.66 -13.86
C GLU A 156 -4.39 0.41 -14.33
N THR A 157 -5.14 -0.63 -14.68
CA THR A 157 -4.63 -1.89 -15.23
C THR A 157 -5.58 -2.50 -16.27
N THR A 158 -5.14 -3.55 -16.97
CA THR A 158 -5.99 -4.36 -17.85
C THR A 158 -5.88 -5.82 -17.45
N LEU A 159 -6.99 -6.39 -17.02
CA LEU A 159 -7.08 -7.75 -16.51
C LEU A 159 -7.85 -8.66 -17.47
N PRO A 160 -7.66 -9.99 -17.40
CA PRO A 160 -8.64 -10.94 -17.92
C PRO A 160 -10.04 -10.62 -17.39
N ALA A 161 -11.08 -10.85 -18.20
CA ALA A 161 -12.46 -10.50 -17.85
C ALA A 161 -12.97 -11.26 -16.61
N VAL A 162 -12.43 -12.47 -16.35
CA VAL A 162 -12.73 -13.25 -15.15
C VAL A 162 -12.18 -12.53 -13.91
N ASP A 163 -10.88 -12.24 -13.89
CA ASP A 163 -10.23 -11.54 -12.77
C ASP A 163 -10.83 -10.14 -12.55
N ALA A 164 -11.13 -9.41 -13.63
CA ALA A 164 -11.76 -8.09 -13.55
C ALA A 164 -13.14 -8.13 -12.86
N SER A 165 -13.86 -9.24 -12.95
CA SER A 165 -15.15 -9.43 -12.30
C SER A 165 -15.06 -9.83 -10.82
N GLU A 166 -13.89 -10.30 -10.38
CA GLU A 166 -13.62 -10.63 -8.98
C GLU A 166 -13.22 -9.38 -8.16
N VAL A 167 -12.69 -8.34 -8.82
CA VAL A 167 -12.28 -7.08 -8.15
C VAL A 167 -13.50 -6.37 -7.55
N THR A 168 -13.56 -6.33 -6.23
CA THR A 168 -14.70 -5.80 -5.49
C THR A 168 -14.29 -4.68 -4.53
N THR A 169 -15.16 -3.69 -4.37
CA THR A 169 -14.99 -2.67 -3.31
C THR A 169 -15.02 -3.34 -1.94
N GLY A 170 -14.04 -3.02 -1.12
CA GLY A 170 -13.81 -3.61 0.20
C GLY A 170 -12.77 -4.72 0.21
N ASP A 171 -12.27 -5.16 -0.95
CA ASP A 171 -11.17 -6.13 -1.00
C ASP A 171 -9.93 -5.58 -0.32
N GLN A 172 -9.22 -6.43 0.43
CA GLN A 172 -8.06 -6.02 1.21
C GLN A 172 -6.87 -6.92 0.91
N LEU A 173 -5.70 -6.32 0.74
CA LEU A 173 -4.44 -7.03 0.85
C LEU A 173 -4.02 -7.03 2.32
N ARG A 174 -3.88 -8.22 2.90
CA ARG A 174 -3.46 -8.38 4.30
C ARG A 174 -2.07 -9.00 4.41
N LEU A 175 -1.22 -8.42 5.24
CA LEU A 175 0.09 -8.97 5.60
C LEU A 175 0.16 -9.08 7.12
N GLY A 176 0.33 -10.30 7.64
CA GLY A 176 0.35 -10.54 9.10
C GLY A 176 -0.97 -10.19 9.79
N GLY A 177 -2.09 -10.33 9.09
CA GLY A 177 -3.43 -9.97 9.58
C GLY A 177 -3.79 -8.48 9.47
N GLN A 178 -2.81 -7.61 9.21
CA GLN A 178 -3.01 -6.17 9.03
C GLN A 178 -3.34 -5.87 7.56
N ALA A 179 -4.36 -5.04 7.32
CA ALA A 179 -4.67 -4.58 5.98
C ALA A 179 -3.67 -3.50 5.56
N VAL A 180 -2.90 -3.77 4.49
CA VAL A 180 -1.88 -2.85 3.96
C VAL A 180 -2.35 -2.13 2.70
N ALA A 181 -3.37 -2.66 2.02
CA ALA A 181 -4.08 -1.95 0.96
C ALA A 181 -5.56 -2.33 0.99
N THR A 182 -6.43 -1.38 0.68
CA THR A 182 -7.89 -1.60 0.56
C THR A 182 -8.39 -1.04 -0.76
N VAL A 183 -9.22 -1.81 -1.46
CA VAL A 183 -9.94 -1.38 -2.65
C VAL A 183 -11.17 -0.58 -2.24
N GLU A 184 -11.16 0.72 -2.51
CA GLU A 184 -12.27 1.61 -2.16
C GLU A 184 -13.25 1.80 -3.31
N THR A 185 -12.74 1.89 -4.53
CA THR A 185 -13.58 2.06 -5.72
C THR A 185 -13.09 1.20 -6.87
N VAL A 186 -14.03 0.69 -7.66
CA VAL A 186 -13.75 -0.11 -8.85
C VAL A 186 -14.56 0.42 -10.01
N THR A 187 -13.94 0.58 -11.17
CA THR A 187 -14.63 0.85 -12.42
C THR A 187 -14.00 0.02 -13.53
N THR A 188 -14.83 -0.78 -14.19
CA THR A 188 -14.43 -1.62 -15.31
C THR A 188 -14.90 -1.02 -16.63
N HIS A 189 -14.02 -1.06 -17.62
CA HIS A 189 -14.26 -0.56 -18.97
C HIS A 189 -14.03 -1.69 -19.97
N ALA A 190 -14.97 -1.84 -20.90
CA ALA A 190 -14.81 -2.75 -22.02
C ALA A 190 -13.58 -2.39 -22.87
N THR A 191 -12.95 -3.42 -23.45
CA THR A 191 -11.89 -3.23 -24.45
C THR A 191 -12.31 -3.85 -25.79
N ARG A 192 -11.47 -3.71 -26.82
CA ARG A 192 -11.71 -4.39 -28.11
C ARG A 192 -11.66 -5.92 -27.99
N ASP A 193 -10.96 -6.42 -26.98
CA ASP A 193 -10.87 -7.84 -26.69
C ASP A 193 -11.88 -8.17 -25.58
N PRO A 194 -12.96 -8.92 -25.85
CA PRO A 194 -13.97 -9.21 -24.85
C PRO A 194 -13.44 -10.08 -23.71
N SER A 195 -12.30 -10.75 -23.89
CA SER A 195 -11.63 -11.50 -22.83
C SER A 195 -10.81 -10.62 -21.88
N ARG A 196 -10.69 -9.31 -22.17
CA ARG A 196 -9.91 -8.37 -21.36
C ARG A 196 -10.69 -7.11 -21.05
N GLN A 197 -10.59 -6.67 -19.80
CA GLN A 197 -11.23 -5.46 -19.31
C GLN A 197 -10.18 -4.52 -18.75
N ARG A 198 -10.36 -3.22 -19.00
CA ARG A 198 -9.53 -2.21 -18.34
C ARG A 198 -10.18 -1.83 -17.02
N VAL A 199 -9.45 -1.99 -15.93
CA VAL A 199 -9.94 -1.75 -14.57
C VAL A 199 -9.23 -0.53 -14.01
N VAL A 200 -10.01 0.39 -13.45
CA VAL A 200 -9.51 1.54 -12.70
C VAL A 200 -9.97 1.39 -11.27
N VAL A 201 -9.00 1.35 -10.36
CA VAL A 201 -9.20 1.02 -8.95
C VAL A 201 -8.74 2.20 -8.10
N GLY A 202 -9.60 2.71 -7.22
CA GLY A 202 -9.20 3.60 -6.13
C GLY A 202 -8.76 2.77 -4.94
N LEU A 203 -7.53 2.97 -4.46
CA LEU A 203 -6.91 2.21 -3.38
C LEU A 203 -6.50 3.13 -2.24
N THR A 204 -6.76 2.70 -1.00
CA THR A 204 -6.12 3.26 0.20
C THR A 204 -4.93 2.39 0.56
N LEU A 205 -3.73 2.95 0.58
CA LEU A 205 -2.48 2.23 0.87
C LEU A 205 -1.95 2.61 2.26
N ASP A 206 -1.50 1.63 3.05
CA ASP A 206 -0.69 1.89 4.25
C ASP A 206 0.76 2.16 3.83
N THR A 207 1.22 3.38 4.02
CA THR A 207 2.48 3.91 3.48
C THR A 207 3.42 4.31 4.59
N ILE A 208 4.72 4.29 4.29
CA ILE A 208 5.76 4.77 5.18
C ILE A 208 6.46 5.98 4.56
N THR A 209 6.82 6.95 5.40
CA THR A 209 7.63 8.10 5.00
C THR A 209 9.09 7.85 5.35
N GLU A 210 9.94 7.72 4.33
CA GLU A 210 11.40 7.64 4.48
C GLU A 210 12.01 8.96 3.97
N GLY A 211 12.49 9.80 4.88
CA GLY A 211 12.92 11.16 4.55
C GLY A 211 11.76 11.99 4.01
N ASP A 212 11.87 12.51 2.78
CA ASP A 212 10.81 13.29 2.11
C ASP A 212 9.98 12.45 1.12
N THR A 213 10.10 11.11 1.15
CA THR A 213 9.43 10.23 0.18
C THR A 213 8.48 9.25 0.86
N THR A 214 7.20 9.38 0.55
CA THR A 214 6.16 8.39 0.86
C THR A 214 6.29 7.17 -0.05
N ARG A 215 6.31 5.99 0.53
CA ARG A 215 6.49 4.70 -0.15
C ARG A 215 5.45 3.68 0.29
N PHE A 216 5.13 2.78 -0.64
CA PHE A 216 4.43 1.54 -0.37
C PHE A 216 5.38 0.39 -0.72
N GLY A 217 5.94 -0.26 0.31
CA GLY A 217 7.08 -1.17 0.13
C GLY A 217 8.29 -0.44 -0.44
N VAL A 218 8.85 -0.97 -1.54
CA VAL A 218 9.96 -0.33 -2.25
C VAL A 218 9.51 0.78 -3.21
N THR A 219 8.20 0.86 -3.48
CA THR A 219 7.65 1.71 -4.55
C THR A 219 7.32 3.10 -4.01
N PRO A 220 7.93 4.18 -4.56
CA PRO A 220 7.50 5.53 -4.24
C PRO A 220 6.07 5.77 -4.73
N VAL A 221 5.22 6.32 -3.87
CA VAL A 221 3.81 6.56 -4.21
C VAL A 221 3.69 7.85 -5.02
N ARG A 222 3.93 7.72 -6.34
CA ARG A 222 3.95 8.83 -7.30
C ARG A 222 3.30 8.41 -8.60
N ARG A 223 2.67 9.38 -9.27
CA ARG A 223 2.06 9.17 -10.60
C ARG A 223 3.07 8.59 -11.59
N GLY A 224 2.64 7.58 -12.35
CA GLY A 224 3.42 6.90 -13.37
C GLY A 224 4.16 5.66 -12.87
N ASN A 225 4.38 5.53 -11.56
CA ASN A 225 5.00 4.35 -10.98
C ASN A 225 4.05 3.15 -11.05
N SER A 226 4.62 1.96 -11.20
CA SER A 226 3.88 0.71 -11.18
C SER A 226 3.69 0.21 -9.76
N LEU A 227 2.55 -0.38 -9.50
CA LEU A 227 2.23 -1.04 -8.24
C LEU A 227 1.69 -2.44 -8.56
N SER A 228 2.17 -3.42 -7.80
CA SER A 228 1.72 -4.81 -7.88
C SER A 228 1.12 -5.18 -6.53
N LEU A 229 -0.13 -5.62 -6.52
CA LEU A 229 -0.84 -6.09 -5.35
C LEU A 229 -1.45 -7.45 -5.67
N ALA A 230 -1.31 -8.42 -4.79
CA ALA A 230 -1.90 -9.74 -4.94
C ALA A 230 -2.90 -10.02 -3.80
N PRO A 231 -4.10 -9.40 -3.81
CA PRO A 231 -5.22 -9.90 -3.00
C PRO A 231 -5.51 -11.37 -3.31
N ASP A 232 -6.14 -12.11 -2.40
CA ASP A 232 -6.23 -13.57 -2.46
C ASP A 232 -6.80 -14.15 -3.79
N ALA A 233 -7.67 -13.41 -4.49
CA ALA A 233 -8.39 -13.89 -5.67
C ALA A 233 -7.82 -13.43 -7.02
N TYR A 234 -6.98 -12.39 -7.07
CA TYR A 234 -6.49 -11.79 -8.32
C TYR A 234 -5.23 -10.95 -8.09
N ASP A 235 -4.47 -10.72 -9.17
CA ASP A 235 -3.32 -9.82 -9.16
C ASP A 235 -3.68 -8.47 -9.81
N LEU A 236 -3.31 -7.36 -9.15
CA LEU A 236 -3.39 -6.00 -9.66
C LEU A 236 -2.00 -5.46 -9.98
N ASP A 237 -1.61 -5.63 -11.24
CA ASP A 237 -0.41 -4.99 -11.79
C ASP A 237 -0.79 -3.75 -12.60
N GLY A 238 -0.65 -2.57 -12.00
CA GLY A 238 -1.12 -1.33 -12.61
C GLY A 238 -0.15 -0.17 -12.50
N ARG A 239 -0.51 0.95 -13.13
CA ARG A 239 0.22 2.21 -12.98
C ARG A 239 -0.61 3.24 -12.22
N ILE A 240 0.05 3.94 -11.29
CA ILE A 240 -0.56 5.00 -10.49
C ILE A 240 -0.90 6.17 -11.42
N GLN A 241 -2.19 6.44 -11.60
CA GLN A 241 -2.70 7.56 -12.38
C GLN A 241 -2.81 8.84 -11.55
N ARG A 242 -3.18 8.72 -10.27
CA ARG A 242 -3.36 9.83 -9.33
C ARG A 242 -2.94 9.41 -7.91
N VAL A 243 -2.57 10.41 -7.12
CA VAL A 243 -2.20 10.29 -5.69
C VAL A 243 -3.01 11.32 -4.90
N GLY A 244 -3.39 10.99 -3.67
CA GLY A 244 -4.19 11.81 -2.76
C GLY A 244 -5.68 11.82 -3.10
N THR A 245 -6.17 10.82 -3.82
CA THR A 245 -7.59 10.71 -4.19
C THR A 245 -7.91 9.31 -4.68
N LEU A 246 -9.15 8.87 -4.42
CA LEU A 246 -9.74 7.64 -4.92
C LEU A 246 -10.49 7.85 -6.24
N GLU A 247 -10.66 9.10 -6.68
CA GLU A 247 -11.46 9.43 -7.86
C GLU A 247 -10.64 9.44 -9.14
N GLN A 248 -11.16 8.78 -10.16
CA GLN A 248 -10.59 8.81 -11.50
C GLN A 248 -10.49 10.23 -12.08
N PRO A 249 -9.58 10.49 -13.03
CA PRO A 249 -9.49 11.80 -13.70
C PRO A 249 -10.81 12.26 -14.35
N GLY A 250 -11.13 13.53 -14.21
CA GLY A 250 -12.28 14.19 -14.85
C GLY A 250 -13.59 14.09 -14.08
N THR A 251 -14.64 14.77 -14.55
CA THR A 251 -15.98 14.77 -13.96
C THR A 251 -16.93 13.93 -14.80
N ALA A 252 -17.68 13.03 -14.16
CA ALA A 252 -18.66 12.20 -14.86
C ALA A 252 -19.87 13.03 -15.32
N THR A 253 -20.26 12.90 -16.58
CA THR A 253 -21.46 13.52 -17.16
C THR A 253 -22.04 12.65 -18.28
N THR A 254 -23.21 13.01 -18.80
CA THR A 254 -23.81 12.32 -19.95
C THR A 254 -23.69 13.20 -21.19
N ARG A 255 -23.31 12.62 -22.33
CA ARG A 255 -23.29 13.28 -23.64
C ARG A 255 -24.06 12.44 -24.64
N THR A 256 -24.85 13.08 -25.49
CA THR A 256 -25.50 12.43 -26.62
C THR A 256 -24.56 12.41 -27.81
N VAL A 257 -24.29 11.22 -28.35
CA VAL A 257 -23.30 10.98 -29.40
C VAL A 257 -23.96 10.24 -30.54
N THR A 258 -23.68 10.67 -31.76
CA THR A 258 -24.07 9.95 -32.97
C THR A 258 -22.91 9.07 -33.40
N LEU A 259 -23.16 7.76 -33.43
CA LEU A 259 -22.20 6.72 -33.79
C LEU A 259 -22.63 6.06 -35.09
N GLU A 260 -21.67 5.69 -35.92
CA GLU A 260 -21.91 5.02 -37.20
C GLU A 260 -21.21 3.67 -37.24
N VAL A 261 -21.94 2.66 -37.70
CA VAL A 261 -21.45 1.31 -37.96
C VAL A 261 -21.68 1.03 -39.44
N SER A 262 -20.62 1.16 -40.23
CA SER A 262 -20.73 1.10 -41.70
C SER A 262 -20.52 -0.32 -42.24
N GLY A 263 -21.21 -0.64 -43.34
CA GLY A 263 -20.95 -1.81 -44.19
C GLY A 263 -21.32 -3.16 -43.59
N ILE A 264 -22.23 -3.20 -42.62
CA ILE A 264 -22.63 -4.46 -41.96
C ILE A 264 -23.73 -5.18 -42.71
N ARG A 265 -23.76 -6.52 -42.63
CA ARG A 265 -24.83 -7.32 -43.26
C ARG A 265 -26.19 -6.94 -42.67
N GLU A 266 -27.23 -6.87 -43.51
CA GLU A 266 -28.59 -6.51 -43.08
C GLU A 266 -29.10 -7.30 -41.87
N GLN A 267 -28.82 -8.60 -41.81
CA GLN A 267 -29.21 -9.45 -40.67
C GLN A 267 -28.60 -9.00 -39.33
N PHE A 268 -27.40 -8.44 -39.35
CA PHE A 268 -26.75 -7.87 -38.18
C PHE A 268 -27.26 -6.44 -37.92
N ALA A 269 -27.50 -5.64 -38.96
CA ALA A 269 -28.10 -4.31 -38.81
C ALA A 269 -29.47 -4.35 -38.10
N ARG A 270 -30.25 -5.42 -38.31
CA ARG A 270 -31.56 -5.65 -37.66
C ARG A 270 -31.48 -5.98 -36.17
N THR A 271 -30.30 -6.29 -35.62
CA THR A 271 -30.17 -6.56 -34.19
C THR A 271 -30.18 -5.26 -33.38
N PHE A 272 -29.75 -4.14 -33.96
CA PHE A 272 -29.73 -2.83 -33.31
C PHE A 272 -31.14 -2.29 -33.09
N HIS A 273 -31.43 -1.85 -31.87
CA HIS A 273 -32.69 -1.21 -31.51
C HIS A 273 -32.50 -0.23 -30.35
N ALA A 274 -33.39 0.75 -30.26
CA ALA A 274 -33.43 1.66 -29.12
C ALA A 274 -33.69 0.89 -27.82
N GLY A 275 -33.04 1.30 -26.74
CA GLY A 275 -33.07 0.64 -25.44
C GLY A 275 -31.92 -0.34 -25.19
N MET A 276 -31.06 -0.61 -26.19
CA MET A 276 -29.80 -1.32 -25.97
C MET A 276 -28.90 -0.54 -25.01
N THR A 277 -28.31 -1.23 -24.04
CA THR A 277 -27.49 -0.61 -22.99
C THR A 277 -26.19 -1.37 -22.75
N GLU A 278 -25.09 -0.66 -22.58
CA GLU A 278 -23.87 -1.20 -21.96
C GLU A 278 -23.89 -0.86 -20.47
N ARG A 279 -23.53 -1.83 -19.62
CA ARG A 279 -23.49 -1.67 -18.17
C ARG A 279 -22.12 -1.99 -17.60
N THR A 280 -21.71 -1.21 -16.61
CA THR A 280 -20.58 -1.50 -15.72
C THR A 280 -21.13 -1.63 -14.31
N ASN A 281 -20.91 -2.78 -13.65
CA ASN A 281 -21.40 -3.06 -12.29
C ASN A 281 -22.90 -2.74 -12.13
N GLY A 282 -23.71 -3.16 -13.11
CA GLY A 282 -25.16 -2.91 -13.14
C GLY A 282 -25.59 -1.48 -13.51
N THR A 283 -24.66 -0.53 -13.60
CA THR A 283 -24.95 0.86 -13.96
C THR A 283 -24.85 1.07 -15.46
N PRO A 284 -25.86 1.62 -16.15
CA PRO A 284 -25.77 1.92 -17.57
C PRO A 284 -24.73 3.02 -17.83
N ILE A 285 -23.81 2.73 -18.73
CA ILE A 285 -22.76 3.66 -19.20
C ILE A 285 -22.94 4.07 -20.65
N ALA A 286 -23.72 3.32 -21.42
CA ALA A 286 -24.19 3.72 -22.75
C ALA A 286 -25.64 3.26 -22.93
N THR A 287 -26.48 4.11 -23.51
CA THR A 287 -27.87 3.78 -23.85
C THR A 287 -28.16 4.25 -25.27
N VAL A 288 -28.55 3.32 -26.15
CA VAL A 288 -29.00 3.65 -27.50
C VAL A 288 -30.42 4.20 -27.41
N THR A 289 -30.63 5.46 -27.82
CA THR A 289 -31.93 6.13 -27.77
C THR A 289 -32.65 6.11 -29.11
N ASP A 290 -31.90 6.06 -30.22
CA ASP A 290 -32.45 6.00 -31.57
C ASP A 290 -31.54 5.21 -32.52
N VAL A 291 -32.13 4.56 -33.52
CA VAL A 291 -31.44 3.72 -34.51
C VAL A 291 -32.00 4.01 -35.90
N ALA A 292 -31.13 4.42 -36.82
CA ALA A 292 -31.44 4.55 -38.23
C ALA A 292 -30.59 3.55 -39.04
N VAL A 293 -31.22 2.89 -40.00
CA VAL A 293 -30.59 1.87 -40.86
C VAL A 293 -30.82 2.23 -42.32
N GLU A 294 -29.73 2.41 -43.07
CA GLU A 294 -29.78 2.78 -44.48
C GLU A 294 -28.96 1.77 -45.32
N PRO A 295 -29.28 1.57 -46.61
CA PRO A 295 -28.41 0.81 -47.51
C PRO A 295 -27.01 1.43 -47.58
N SER A 296 -25.97 0.61 -47.45
CA SER A 296 -24.60 1.12 -47.66
C SER A 296 -24.42 1.56 -49.10
N THR A 297 -23.54 2.53 -49.34
CA THR A 297 -23.24 2.99 -50.70
C THR A 297 -22.28 2.04 -51.44
N LEU A 298 -22.62 1.67 -52.68
CA LEU A 298 -21.77 0.92 -53.60
C LEU A 298 -21.42 1.78 -54.81
N VAL A 299 -20.13 2.03 -55.04
CA VAL A 299 -19.65 2.73 -56.24
C VAL A 299 -19.31 1.70 -57.31
N THR A 300 -19.99 1.76 -58.46
CA THR A 300 -19.75 0.88 -59.61
C THR A 300 -19.21 1.66 -60.79
N THR A 301 -18.42 1.00 -61.64
CA THR A 301 -17.91 1.58 -62.89
C THR A 301 -18.57 0.86 -64.06
N GLY A 302 -19.22 1.61 -64.94
CA GLY A 302 -19.84 1.08 -66.16
C GLY A 302 -18.81 0.73 -67.23
N ASP A 303 -19.23 -0.05 -68.24
CA ASP A 303 -18.37 -0.47 -69.37
C ASP A 303 -17.89 0.72 -70.22
N ASP A 304 -18.55 1.87 -70.10
CA ASP A 304 -18.19 3.15 -70.73
C ASP A 304 -17.25 4.02 -69.87
N GLY A 305 -16.84 3.53 -68.69
CA GLY A 305 -16.04 4.27 -67.72
C GLY A 305 -16.83 5.25 -66.84
N SER A 306 -18.16 5.25 -66.91
CA SER A 306 -19.01 6.07 -66.02
C SER A 306 -18.97 5.58 -64.57
N VAL A 307 -18.95 6.50 -63.60
CA VAL A 307 -19.03 6.18 -62.17
C VAL A 307 -20.47 6.32 -61.70
N ASN A 308 -21.05 5.23 -61.22
CA ASN A 308 -22.42 5.17 -60.71
C ASN A 308 -22.40 4.89 -59.21
N VAL A 309 -23.25 5.59 -58.46
CA VAL A 309 -23.43 5.39 -57.01
C VAL A 309 -24.79 4.73 -56.83
N VAL A 310 -24.80 3.51 -56.31
CA VAL A 310 -26.01 2.71 -56.10
C VAL A 310 -26.05 2.13 -54.69
N ASP A 311 -27.22 1.72 -54.25
CA ASP A 311 -27.38 1.07 -52.94
C ASP A 311 -26.77 -0.34 -52.95
N HIS A 312 -26.09 -0.70 -51.87
CA HIS A 312 -25.59 -2.06 -51.68
C HIS A 312 -26.77 -3.00 -51.41
N PRO A 313 -26.90 -4.12 -52.15
CA PRO A 313 -28.06 -5.00 -52.04
C PRO A 313 -28.19 -5.74 -50.69
N ILE A 314 -27.16 -5.73 -49.84
CA ILE A 314 -27.06 -6.59 -48.64
C ILE A 314 -26.49 -5.83 -47.44
N ASN A 315 -25.48 -4.98 -47.66
CA ASN A 315 -24.86 -4.24 -46.57
C ASN A 315 -25.68 -2.98 -46.23
N ARG A 316 -25.66 -2.63 -44.96
CA ARG A 316 -26.35 -1.50 -44.37
C ARG A 316 -25.37 -0.70 -43.53
N ASP A 317 -25.58 0.61 -43.50
CA ASP A 317 -24.94 1.52 -42.56
C ASP A 317 -25.95 1.80 -41.45
N VAL A 318 -25.50 1.70 -40.20
CA VAL A 318 -26.34 1.91 -39.02
C VAL A 318 -25.85 3.14 -38.27
N THR A 319 -26.75 4.11 -38.09
CA THR A 319 -26.54 5.29 -37.26
C THR A 319 -27.23 5.09 -35.92
N LEU A 320 -26.47 5.17 -34.84
CA LEU A 320 -26.95 5.05 -33.46
C LEU A 320 -26.87 6.42 -32.78
N THR A 321 -28.00 6.93 -32.28
CA THR A 321 -27.97 8.02 -31.30
C THR A 321 -27.85 7.39 -29.92
N THR A 322 -26.76 7.70 -29.21
CA THR A 322 -26.41 7.04 -27.96
C THR A 322 -26.10 8.05 -26.88
N GLU A 323 -26.73 7.92 -25.72
CA GLU A 323 -26.33 8.62 -24.50
C GLU A 323 -25.15 7.89 -23.86
N LEU A 324 -24.00 8.54 -23.81
CA LEU A 324 -22.78 8.00 -23.21
C LEU A 324 -22.50 8.69 -21.89
N ARG A 325 -22.20 7.90 -20.86
CA ARG A 325 -21.61 8.40 -19.61
C ARG A 325 -20.12 8.61 -19.83
N VAL A 326 -19.76 9.87 -20.01
CA VAL A 326 -18.39 10.31 -20.31
C VAL A 326 -17.73 10.91 -19.08
N ARG A 327 -16.42 11.15 -19.18
CA ARG A 327 -15.66 11.97 -18.23
C ARG A 327 -15.06 13.17 -18.91
N GLU A 328 -15.34 14.36 -18.39
CA GLU A 328 -14.74 15.62 -18.83
C GLU A 328 -13.43 15.86 -18.10
N THR A 329 -12.34 15.93 -18.86
CA THR A 329 -11.01 16.23 -18.33
C THR A 329 -10.53 17.58 -18.85
N THR A 330 -9.44 18.10 -18.29
CA THR A 330 -8.77 19.31 -18.82
C THR A 330 -8.26 19.13 -20.26
N THR A 331 -8.08 17.90 -20.70
CA THR A 331 -7.64 17.55 -22.06
C THR A 331 -8.78 17.19 -23.02
N GLY A 332 -10.03 17.22 -22.55
CA GLY A 332 -11.22 16.94 -23.34
C GLY A 332 -12.08 15.81 -22.77
N THR A 333 -13.15 15.48 -23.50
CA THR A 333 -14.12 14.44 -23.14
C THR A 333 -13.57 13.06 -23.43
N THR A 334 -13.78 12.12 -22.50
CA THR A 334 -13.38 10.73 -22.65
C THR A 334 -14.55 9.79 -22.40
N PHE A 335 -14.66 8.72 -23.18
CA PHE A 335 -15.59 7.61 -22.92
C PHE A 335 -14.77 6.33 -22.76
N ASN A 336 -15.06 5.55 -21.72
CA ASN A 336 -14.22 4.41 -21.34
C ASN A 336 -12.73 4.79 -21.38
N GLY A 337 -12.40 5.95 -20.78
CA GLY A 337 -11.05 6.56 -20.69
C GLY A 337 -10.26 6.66 -21.99
N ARG A 338 -10.94 6.70 -23.15
CA ARG A 338 -10.38 7.05 -24.45
C ARG A 338 -10.94 8.39 -24.89
N PRO A 339 -10.16 9.23 -25.60
CA PRO A 339 -10.67 10.49 -26.14
C PRO A 339 -11.92 10.25 -26.98
N LEU A 340 -12.98 11.01 -26.71
CA LEU A 340 -14.22 10.99 -27.46
C LEU A 340 -14.23 12.20 -28.40
N GLN A 341 -13.83 11.97 -29.64
CA GLN A 341 -13.70 12.99 -30.68
C GLN A 341 -14.37 12.52 -31.98
N GLN A 342 -14.72 13.46 -32.86
CA GLN A 342 -15.19 13.10 -34.19
C GLN A 342 -14.16 12.22 -34.90
N ARG A 343 -14.61 11.17 -35.58
CA ARG A 343 -13.81 10.10 -36.22
C ARG A 343 -13.03 9.19 -35.27
N SER A 344 -13.16 9.37 -33.95
CA SER A 344 -12.67 8.36 -33.01
C SER A 344 -13.57 7.13 -33.04
N THR A 345 -13.02 6.00 -32.59
CA THR A 345 -13.74 4.74 -32.55
C THR A 345 -14.08 4.38 -31.11
N VAL A 346 -15.34 4.05 -30.90
CA VAL A 346 -15.88 3.62 -29.60
C VAL A 346 -16.26 2.14 -29.70
N VAL A 347 -15.88 1.38 -28.68
CA VAL A 347 -16.34 0.01 -28.51
C VAL A 347 -17.50 0.05 -27.53
N LEU A 348 -18.64 -0.49 -27.93
CA LEU A 348 -19.81 -0.65 -27.08
C LEU A 348 -20.08 -2.14 -26.88
N ASN A 349 -20.30 -2.54 -25.64
CA ASN A 349 -20.63 -3.92 -25.31
C ASN A 349 -22.07 -4.01 -24.78
N PHE A 350 -23.00 -4.30 -25.68
CA PHE A 350 -24.37 -4.63 -25.32
C PHE A 350 -24.42 -6.11 -24.92
N ASP A 351 -25.30 -6.49 -23.99
CA ASP A 351 -25.36 -7.82 -23.36
C ASP A 351 -25.15 -9.01 -24.32
N THR A 352 -25.60 -8.90 -25.58
CA THR A 352 -25.48 -9.94 -26.62
C THR A 352 -24.65 -9.53 -27.84
N THR A 353 -24.14 -8.31 -27.92
CA THR A 353 -23.47 -7.76 -29.11
C THR A 353 -22.42 -6.72 -28.74
N THR A 354 -21.16 -7.01 -29.06
CA THR A 354 -20.09 -6.00 -29.06
C THR A 354 -20.01 -5.33 -30.43
N VAL A 355 -19.97 -4.00 -30.47
CA VAL A 355 -19.88 -3.22 -31.70
C VAL A 355 -18.74 -2.21 -31.62
N GLU A 356 -18.01 -2.08 -32.72
CA GLU A 356 -17.04 -1.01 -32.94
C GLU A 356 -17.68 0.03 -33.85
N ALA A 357 -17.86 1.26 -33.34
CA ALA A 357 -18.57 2.33 -34.04
C ALA A 357 -17.71 3.60 -34.13
N THR A 358 -17.87 4.34 -35.23
CA THR A 358 -17.17 5.60 -35.47
C THR A 358 -18.01 6.77 -34.97
N VAL A 359 -17.40 7.70 -34.25
CA VAL A 359 -18.08 8.91 -33.77
C VAL A 359 -18.26 9.88 -34.93
N VAL A 360 -19.51 10.14 -35.30
CA VAL A 360 -19.87 11.12 -36.33
C VAL A 360 -20.08 12.50 -35.73
N ASN A 361 -20.71 12.56 -34.56
CA ASN A 361 -21.00 13.81 -33.87
C ASN A 361 -21.00 13.60 -32.35
N VAL A 362 -20.46 14.56 -31.61
CA VAL A 362 -20.60 14.66 -30.15
C VAL A 362 -21.43 15.91 -29.87
N ASN A 363 -22.71 15.75 -29.54
CA ASN A 363 -23.56 16.87 -29.22
C ASN A 363 -23.22 17.40 -27.82
N SER A 364 -23.22 18.72 -27.69
CA SER A 364 -22.78 19.41 -26.48
C SER A 364 -23.83 19.34 -25.37
#